data_AF-A0AAW9JBE2-F1
#
_entry.id   AF-A0AAW9JBE2-F1
#
_cell.length_a   1.000
_cell.length_b   1.000
_cell.length_c   1.000
_cell.angle_alpha   90.00
_cell.angle_beta   90.00
_cell.angle_gamma   90.00
#
_symmetry.space_group_name_H-M   'P 1'
#
loop_
_entity.id
_entity.type
_entity.pdbx_description
1 polymer ?
#
loop_
_entity_poly.entity_id
_entity_poly.type
_entity_poly.pdbx_seq_one_letter_code
_entity_poly.pdbx_strand_id
1 'polypeptide(L)'
;HTSGLPDYFYEDFTEITIPKYMLKEPKDFLPSMIMQKSIFKPGEKYQYNNGGYVILAYIVEKVSGMRFIDFVKEHIFDVLEMNSSGYFSMDMLPKNCAYGYEENSDGTLKTNIFSIPIIGGGDGGVFVTANDISKLW
;
A
#
# COMPACT_ATOMS: atom_id res chain seq x y z
N HIS A 1 1.01 -8.36 -13.49
CA HIS A 1 -0.19 -7.52 -13.66
C HIS A 1 -0.79 -7.68 -15.06
N THR A 2 -1.72 -8.61 -15.22
CA THR A 2 -2.40 -8.89 -16.50
C THR A 2 -3.91 -9.03 -16.30
N SER A 3 -4.45 -8.55 -15.18
CA SER A 3 -5.85 -8.77 -14.80
C SER A 3 -6.86 -8.03 -15.67
N GLY A 4 -6.46 -6.94 -16.33
CA GLY A 4 -7.37 -6.04 -17.04
C GLY A 4 -8.12 -5.07 -16.12
N LEU A 5 -7.90 -5.14 -14.81
CA LEU A 5 -8.59 -4.29 -13.84
C LEU A 5 -8.20 -2.81 -14.00
N PRO A 6 -9.11 -1.89 -13.67
CA PRO A 6 -8.77 -0.49 -13.48
C PRO A 6 -7.85 -0.32 -12.27
N ASP A 7 -7.07 0.77 -12.26
CA ASP A 7 -6.23 1.15 -11.14
C ASP A 7 -6.78 2.43 -10.49
N TYR A 8 -6.54 2.61 -9.21
CA TYR A 8 -7.02 3.75 -8.45
C TYR A 8 -6.06 4.95 -8.50
N PHE A 9 -4.83 4.76 -8.99
CA PHE A 9 -3.72 5.72 -8.90
C PHE A 9 -3.39 6.44 -10.22
N TYR A 10 -3.93 6.03 -11.36
CA TYR A 10 -3.59 6.65 -12.66
C TYR A 10 -4.42 7.92 -12.95
N GLU A 11 -3.75 8.91 -13.57
CA GLU A 11 -4.12 10.32 -13.77
C GLU A 11 -5.52 10.61 -14.36
N ASP A 12 -6.18 9.63 -14.99
CA ASP A 12 -7.54 9.80 -15.55
C ASP A 12 -8.67 9.36 -14.60
N PHE A 13 -8.33 8.67 -13.51
CA PHE A 13 -9.29 8.25 -12.51
C PHE A 13 -9.18 9.21 -11.34
N THR A 14 -10.16 10.11 -11.25
CA THR A 14 -10.50 11.01 -10.14
C THR A 14 -9.57 10.83 -8.95
N GLU A 15 -8.75 11.85 -8.66
CA GLU A 15 -8.06 12.00 -7.38
C GLU A 15 -8.90 11.32 -6.31
N ILE A 16 -8.36 10.31 -5.62
CA ILE A 16 -9.09 9.69 -4.52
C ILE A 16 -9.52 10.83 -3.59
N THR A 17 -10.80 11.17 -3.63
CA THR A 17 -11.41 12.25 -2.83
C THR A 17 -11.51 11.83 -1.37
N ILE A 18 -11.22 10.56 -1.09
CA ILE A 18 -11.08 10.03 0.25
C ILE A 18 -9.81 10.62 0.87
N PRO A 19 -9.91 11.36 1.99
CA PRO A 19 -8.75 11.84 2.69
C PRO A 19 -7.79 10.70 3.02
N LYS A 20 -6.49 10.87 2.78
CA LYS A 20 -5.52 9.77 2.88
C LYS A 20 -5.45 9.13 4.28
N TYR A 21 -5.80 9.89 5.33
CA TYR A 21 -5.90 9.39 6.70
C TYR A 21 -7.08 8.44 6.96
N MET A 22 -8.00 8.31 6.03
CA MET A 22 -9.11 7.35 6.08
C MET A 22 -8.76 6.02 5.38
N LEU A 23 -7.67 5.95 4.63
CA LEU A 23 -7.23 4.74 3.92
C LEU A 23 -6.36 3.91 4.86
N LYS A 24 -6.95 2.90 5.52
CA LYS A 24 -6.27 2.10 6.56
C LYS A 24 -6.25 0.60 6.27
N GLU A 25 -7.24 0.11 5.55
CA GLU A 25 -7.43 -1.31 5.25
C GLU A 25 -7.70 -1.49 3.75
N PRO A 26 -7.41 -2.68 3.15
CA PRO A 26 -7.64 -2.92 1.72
C PRO A 26 -9.06 -2.59 1.24
N LYS A 27 -10.06 -2.81 2.11
CA LYS A 27 -11.47 -2.51 1.83
C LYS A 27 -11.74 -1.02 1.56
N ASP A 28 -10.94 -0.11 2.12
CA ASP A 28 -11.15 1.34 2.03
C ASP A 28 -10.88 1.86 0.61
N PHE A 29 -10.08 1.13 -0.16
CA PHE A 29 -9.75 1.44 -1.54
C PHE A 29 -10.77 0.86 -2.53
N LEU A 30 -11.52 -0.19 -2.15
CA LEU A 30 -12.43 -0.90 -3.05
C LEU A 30 -13.46 0.01 -3.75
N PRO A 31 -14.10 1.00 -3.07
CA PRO A 31 -15.06 1.89 -3.72
C PRO A 31 -14.51 2.62 -4.95
N SER A 32 -13.21 2.94 -4.95
CA SER A 32 -12.55 3.60 -6.08
C SER A 32 -12.33 2.67 -7.28
N MET A 33 -12.30 1.34 -7.08
CA MET A 33 -11.95 0.36 -8.11
C MET A 33 -13.16 -0.44 -8.63
N ILE A 34 -14.05 -0.88 -7.74
CA ILE A 34 -15.09 -1.87 -8.08
C ILE A 34 -16.22 -1.32 -8.97
N MET A 35 -16.37 0.00 -9.04
CA MET A 35 -17.39 0.63 -9.89
C MET A 35 -16.94 0.81 -11.34
N GLN A 36 -15.68 0.51 -11.64
CA GLN A 36 -15.08 0.80 -12.93
C GLN A 36 -15.08 -0.45 -13.83
N LYS A 37 -15.14 -0.23 -15.15
CA LYS A 37 -15.08 -1.31 -16.15
C LYS A 37 -13.65 -1.81 -16.32
N SER A 38 -13.51 -3.09 -16.65
CA SER A 38 -12.24 -3.67 -17.10
C SER A 38 -11.69 -2.89 -18.30
N ILE A 39 -10.39 -2.61 -18.30
CA ILE A 39 -9.68 -1.85 -19.35
C ILE A 39 -9.36 -2.76 -20.55
N PHE A 40 -9.09 -4.05 -20.30
CA PHE A 40 -8.82 -5.08 -21.32
C PHE A 40 -9.18 -6.47 -20.79
N LYS A 41 -9.07 -7.53 -21.62
CA LYS A 41 -9.39 -8.90 -21.18
C LYS A 41 -8.29 -9.46 -20.26
N PRO A 42 -8.64 -10.23 -19.22
CA PRO A 42 -7.62 -10.88 -18.39
C PRO A 42 -6.63 -11.70 -19.24
N GLY A 43 -5.34 -11.50 -19.01
CA GLY A 43 -4.24 -12.17 -19.71
C GLY A 43 -3.82 -11.54 -21.04
N GLU A 44 -4.56 -10.57 -21.58
CA GLU A 44 -4.32 -10.04 -22.93
C GLU A 44 -3.00 -9.25 -23.03
N LYS A 45 -2.66 -8.46 -22.02
CA LYS A 45 -1.40 -7.69 -21.96
C LYS A 45 -0.96 -7.42 -20.53
N TYR A 46 0.29 -6.98 -20.39
CA TYR A 46 0.85 -6.48 -19.13
C TYR A 46 0.53 -4.99 -18.94
N GLN A 47 0.08 -4.63 -17.74
CA GLN A 47 -0.06 -3.25 -17.27
C GLN A 47 0.11 -3.24 -15.75
N TYR A 48 1.12 -2.53 -15.23
CA TYR A 48 1.30 -2.37 -13.78
C TYR A 48 0.04 -1.77 -13.13
N ASN A 49 -0.37 -2.28 -11.97
CA ASN A 49 -1.63 -1.91 -11.35
C ASN A 49 -1.59 -2.09 -9.82
N ASN A 50 -1.57 -0.98 -9.08
CA ASN A 50 -1.55 -0.99 -7.61
C ASN A 50 -2.85 -1.58 -7.04
N GLY A 51 -3.99 -1.21 -7.62
CA GLY A 51 -5.30 -1.77 -7.25
C GLY A 51 -5.38 -3.30 -7.29
N GLY A 52 -4.64 -3.93 -8.20
CA GLY A 52 -4.49 -5.39 -8.25
C GLY A 52 -3.87 -5.97 -6.97
N TYR A 53 -2.85 -5.31 -6.42
CA TYR A 53 -2.22 -5.71 -5.16
C TYR A 53 -3.11 -5.43 -3.94
N VAL A 54 -3.90 -4.35 -3.96
CA VAL A 54 -4.90 -4.10 -2.92
C VAL A 54 -5.96 -5.22 -2.89
N ILE A 55 -6.44 -5.66 -4.07
CA ILE A 55 -7.38 -6.77 -4.15
C ILE A 55 -6.75 -8.08 -3.65
N LEU A 56 -5.48 -8.34 -3.95
CA LEU A 56 -4.77 -9.50 -3.41
C LEU A 56 -4.67 -9.45 -1.87
N ALA A 57 -4.35 -8.29 -1.30
CA ALA A 57 -4.36 -8.11 0.16
C ALA A 57 -5.76 -8.36 0.74
N TYR A 58 -6.82 -7.85 0.12
CA TYR A 58 -8.19 -8.12 0.54
C TYR A 58 -8.54 -9.62 0.47
N ILE A 59 -8.06 -10.35 -0.54
CA ILE A 59 -8.24 -11.81 -0.63
C ILE A 59 -7.51 -12.51 0.52
N VAL A 60 -6.27 -12.11 0.84
CA VAL A 60 -5.54 -12.64 2.01
C VAL A 60 -6.37 -12.46 3.28
N GLU A 61 -6.98 -11.29 3.49
CA GLU A 61 -7.84 -11.07 4.66
C GLU A 61 -9.06 -11.98 4.68
N LYS A 62 -9.72 -12.18 3.53
CA LYS A 62 -10.91 -13.04 3.43
C LYS A 62 -10.61 -14.52 3.62
N VAL A 63 -9.46 -14.99 3.15
CA VAL A 63 -9.08 -16.40 3.24
C VAL A 63 -8.49 -16.73 4.61
N SER A 64 -7.67 -15.85 5.17
CA SER A 64 -7.03 -16.07 6.48
C SER A 64 -7.91 -15.71 7.68
N GLY A 65 -8.84 -14.75 7.51
CA GLY A 65 -9.58 -14.15 8.63
C GLY A 65 -8.75 -13.14 9.45
N MET A 66 -7.51 -12.83 9.03
CA MET A 66 -6.62 -11.87 9.66
C MET A 66 -6.61 -10.56 8.89
N ARG A 67 -6.23 -9.44 9.53
CA ARG A 67 -5.89 -8.22 8.78
C ARG A 67 -4.62 -8.46 7.97
N PHE A 68 -4.50 -7.85 6.79
CA PHE A 68 -3.36 -8.07 5.91
C PHE A 68 -2.03 -7.75 6.60
N ILE A 69 -1.96 -6.63 7.33
CA ILE A 69 -0.74 -6.21 8.03
C ILE A 69 -0.34 -7.17 9.15
N ASP A 70 -1.32 -7.80 9.82
CA ASP A 70 -1.07 -8.79 10.87
C ASP A 70 -0.60 -10.11 10.25
N PHE A 71 -1.21 -10.50 9.12
CA PHE A 71 -0.78 -11.67 8.35
C PHE A 71 0.67 -11.55 7.89
N VAL A 72 1.06 -10.41 7.31
CA VAL A 72 2.45 -10.18 6.89
C VAL A 72 3.39 -10.19 8.09
N LYS A 73 2.99 -9.60 9.22
CA LYS A 73 3.79 -9.64 10.43
C LYS A 73 4.03 -11.09 10.89
N GLU A 74 2.97 -11.87 11.05
CA GLU A 74 3.05 -13.24 11.58
C GLU A 74 3.77 -14.20 10.62
N HIS A 75 3.46 -14.12 9.32
CA HIS A 75 3.93 -15.12 8.35
C HIS A 75 5.21 -14.73 7.60
N ILE A 76 5.64 -13.48 7.69
CA ILE A 76 6.87 -13.00 7.01
C ILE A 76 7.82 -12.39 8.04
N PHE A 77 7.43 -11.30 8.71
CA PHE A 77 8.39 -10.57 9.55
C PHE A 77 8.85 -11.38 10.76
N ASP A 78 7.94 -12.04 11.46
CA ASP A 78 8.27 -12.84 12.64
C ASP A 78 9.05 -14.10 12.25
N VAL A 79 8.70 -14.73 11.12
CA VAL A 79 9.38 -15.94 10.58
C VAL A 79 10.82 -15.64 10.17
N LEU A 80 11.07 -14.48 9.57
CA LEU A 80 12.39 -14.05 9.10
C LEU A 80 13.14 -13.19 10.12
N GLU A 81 12.61 -13.06 11.34
CA GLU A 81 13.18 -12.23 12.42
C GLU A 81 13.44 -10.77 11.98
N MET A 82 12.57 -10.20 11.15
CA MET A 82 12.61 -8.81 10.68
C MET A 82 12.05 -7.84 11.74
N ASN A 83 12.67 -7.83 12.92
CA ASN A 83 12.17 -7.16 14.13
C ASN A 83 12.14 -5.61 14.05
N SER A 84 12.70 -5.01 13.01
CA SER A 84 12.69 -3.55 12.77
C SER A 84 11.87 -3.17 11.53
N SER A 85 10.94 -4.04 11.11
CA SER A 85 10.11 -3.87 9.93
C SER A 85 8.62 -3.95 10.28
N GLY A 86 7.78 -3.24 9.54
CA GLY A 86 6.35 -3.19 9.83
C GLY A 86 5.56 -2.23 8.96
N TYR A 87 4.24 -2.30 9.10
CA TYR A 87 3.32 -1.28 8.62
C TYR A 87 3.04 -0.31 9.76
N PHE A 88 3.55 0.91 9.66
CA PHE A 88 3.41 1.93 10.70
C PHE A 88 2.48 3.04 10.22
N SER A 89 1.65 3.53 11.15
CA SER A 89 0.77 4.67 10.90
C SER A 89 1.60 5.96 10.91
N MET A 90 1.42 6.83 9.92
CA MET A 90 2.21 8.06 9.74
C MET A 90 2.04 9.07 10.89
N ASP A 91 0.94 9.00 11.62
CA ASP A 91 0.66 9.79 12.84
C ASP A 91 1.23 9.16 14.12
N MET A 92 1.80 7.94 14.04
CA MET A 92 2.32 7.17 15.17
C MET A 92 3.59 6.38 14.79
N LEU A 93 4.51 7.02 14.06
CA LEU A 93 5.77 6.36 13.67
C LEU A 93 6.61 5.98 14.91
N PRO A 94 7.20 4.78 14.94
CA PRO A 94 8.07 4.37 16.04
C PRO A 94 9.41 5.11 16.01
N LYS A 95 10.20 4.96 17.08
CA LYS A 95 11.61 5.43 17.09
C LYS A 95 12.40 4.84 15.92
N ASN A 96 13.40 5.58 15.44
CA ASN A 96 14.25 5.19 14.31
C ASN A 96 13.50 5.00 12.98
N CYS A 97 12.38 5.69 12.80
CA CYS A 97 11.66 5.76 11.53
C CYS A 97 11.92 7.11 10.85
N ALA A 98 12.28 7.09 9.56
CA ALA A 98 12.51 8.32 8.80
C ALA A 98 11.20 8.89 8.27
N TYR A 99 11.09 10.22 8.25
CA TYR A 99 10.04 10.91 7.50
C TYR A 99 10.40 10.96 6.01
N GLY A 100 9.41 10.76 5.14
CA GLY A 100 9.54 11.10 3.72
C GLY A 100 9.36 12.60 3.54
N TYR A 101 10.18 13.23 2.70
CA TYR A 101 10.10 14.65 2.38
C TYR A 101 9.77 14.86 0.91
N GLU A 102 8.94 15.86 0.64
CA GLU A 102 8.57 16.33 -0.68
C GLU A 102 8.94 17.80 -0.80
N GLU A 103 9.42 18.18 -1.99
CA GLU A 103 9.75 19.57 -2.30
C GLU A 103 8.50 20.29 -2.82
N ASN A 104 8.21 21.46 -2.24
CA ASN A 104 7.18 22.36 -2.71
C ASN A 104 7.69 23.15 -3.93
N SER A 105 6.77 23.82 -4.65
CA SER A 105 7.13 24.64 -5.81
C SER A 105 8.06 25.82 -5.50
N ASP A 106 8.13 26.24 -4.23
CA ASP A 106 9.02 27.29 -3.73
C ASP A 106 10.38 26.75 -3.22
N GLY A 107 10.64 25.45 -3.36
CA GLY A 107 11.87 24.79 -2.92
C GLY A 107 11.90 24.43 -1.42
N THR A 108 10.84 24.74 -0.67
CA THR A 108 10.75 24.31 0.74
C THR A 108 10.39 22.83 0.84
N LEU A 109 10.84 22.17 1.92
CA LEU A 109 10.51 20.77 2.18
C LEU A 109 9.31 20.64 3.11
N LYS A 110 8.39 19.74 2.80
CA LYS A 110 7.33 19.26 3.70
C LYS A 110 7.43 17.76 3.88
N THR A 111 6.90 17.24 4.97
CA THR A 111 6.75 15.78 5.15
C THR A 111 5.60 15.25 4.30
N ASN A 112 5.71 14.01 3.83
CA ASN A 112 4.70 13.34 3.01
C ASN A 112 3.49 12.77 3.79
N ILE A 113 3.31 13.13 5.07
CA ILE A 113 2.29 12.52 5.96
C ILE A 113 0.84 12.64 5.46
N PHE A 114 0.56 13.61 4.58
CA PHE A 114 -0.76 13.81 3.96
C PHE A 114 -0.78 13.46 2.46
N SER A 115 0.34 13.02 1.90
CA SER A 115 0.50 12.73 0.48
C SER A 115 0.24 11.24 0.17
N ILE A 116 0.40 10.37 1.16
CA ILE A 116 0.25 8.91 1.04
C ILE A 116 -0.83 8.39 2.01
N PRO A 117 -1.40 7.18 1.80
CA PRO A 117 -2.23 6.51 2.79
C PRO A 117 -1.56 6.51 4.17
N ILE A 118 -2.36 6.69 5.23
CA ILE A 118 -1.80 6.86 6.58
C ILE A 118 -1.09 5.62 7.10
N ILE A 119 -1.39 4.44 6.56
CA ILE A 119 -0.67 3.21 6.82
C ILE A 119 -0.54 2.45 5.49
N GLY A 120 0.57 1.73 5.31
CA GLY A 120 0.77 0.90 4.13
C GLY A 120 -0.15 -0.32 4.07
N GLY A 121 -0.12 -1.02 2.93
CA GLY A 121 -0.95 -2.17 2.64
C GLY A 121 -0.36 -3.06 1.54
N GLY A 122 -1.23 -3.77 0.82
CA GLY A 122 -0.83 -4.81 -0.16
C GLY A 122 0.05 -4.33 -1.30
N ASP A 123 -0.03 -3.05 -1.64
CA ASP A 123 0.59 -2.42 -2.80
C ASP A 123 1.75 -1.49 -2.45
N GLY A 124 2.04 -1.27 -1.16
CA GLY A 124 3.18 -0.47 -0.73
C GLY A 124 3.08 0.07 0.70
N GLY A 125 4.04 0.92 1.08
CA GLY A 125 4.04 1.62 2.37
C GLY A 125 4.55 0.81 3.56
N VAL A 126 5.20 -0.33 3.32
CA VAL A 126 5.95 -1.05 4.37
C VAL A 126 7.24 -0.30 4.73
N PHE A 127 7.54 -0.23 6.02
CA PHE A 127 8.80 0.28 6.53
C PHE A 127 9.73 -0.90 6.84
N VAL A 128 10.97 -0.80 6.38
CA VAL A 128 12.01 -1.82 6.59
C VAL A 128 13.35 -1.15 6.86
N THR A 129 14.29 -1.89 7.45
CA THR A 129 15.70 -1.51 7.47
C THR A 129 16.47 -2.23 6.37
N ALA A 130 17.63 -1.70 5.97
CA ALA A 130 18.53 -2.36 5.03
C ALA A 130 18.95 -3.77 5.51
N ASN A 131 19.10 -3.96 6.82
CA ASN A 131 19.45 -5.25 7.41
C ASN A 131 18.28 -6.24 7.46
N ASP A 132 17.04 -5.76 7.66
CA ASP A 132 15.89 -6.66 7.63
C ASP A 132 15.50 -7.05 6.21
N ILE A 133 15.56 -6.13 5.25
CA ILE A 133 15.23 -6.47 3.86
C ILE A 133 16.21 -7.48 3.27
N SER A 134 17.46 -7.52 3.73
CA SER A 134 18.41 -8.57 3.32
C SER A 134 18.07 -9.96 3.86
N LYS A 135 17.20 -10.10 4.87
CA LYS A 135 16.71 -11.41 5.36
C LYS A 135 15.58 -11.97 4.50
N LEU A 136 14.97 -11.14 3.65
CA LEU A 136 13.89 -11.54 2.74
C LEU A 136 14.42 -12.23 1.47
N TRP A 137 15.72 -12.09 1.17
CA TRP A 137 16.39 -12.58 -0.04
C TRP A 137 17.40 -13.67 0.29
#